data_AF-A0A183A8Z7-F1
#
_entry.id   AF-A0A183A8Z7-F1
#
_cell.length_a   1.000
_cell.length_b   1.000
_cell.length_c   1.000
_cell.angle_alpha   90.00
_cell.angle_beta   90.00
_cell.angle_gamma   90.00
#
_symmetry.space_group_name_H-M   'P 1'
#
loop_
_entity.id
_entity.type
_entity.pdbx_description
1 polymer ?
#
loop_
_entity_poly.entity_id
_entity_poly.type
_entity_poly.pdbx_seq_one_letter_code
_entity_poly.pdbx_strand_id
1 'polypeptide(L)'
;MRLSLFFLTLLATYASQICANRSKHWAVLVAGSQGWDNYRHQSDVAHAYQLVRQNGIPPQNIITMMVDDVASYREGPNDKVFIYMADHGSSGRFHFPTEKLQAQVFIQTLVWLNQARRYKRMLIYIEACSSGSMFEGLLPPNIKNQVHLFQLKRRLSVNQSPEQLELARRRLNRATQLARMARETVDDIVEQVYRSVTPSNPRIDIYEVLDCHNTITEQFEIKCFSPYQVPEAVYEMSKFYRLCELGYDTKSVVQEIFDRCG
;
A
#
# COMPACT_ATOMS: atom_id res chain seq x y z
N MET A 1 15.28 -0.66 -64.41
CA MET A 1 14.25 -0.59 -63.34
C MET A 1 13.44 -1.87 -63.15
N ARG A 2 12.93 -2.54 -64.20
CA ARG A 2 12.04 -3.73 -64.04
C ARG A 2 12.69 -4.96 -63.39
N LEU A 3 13.98 -5.21 -63.60
CA LEU A 3 14.69 -6.35 -62.99
C LEU A 3 14.88 -6.20 -61.47
N SER A 4 15.04 -4.96 -60.99
CA SER A 4 15.23 -4.65 -59.56
C SER A 4 13.93 -4.82 -58.76
N LEU A 5 12.77 -4.45 -59.34
CA LEU A 5 11.47 -4.72 -58.71
C LEU A 5 11.15 -6.22 -58.62
N PHE A 6 11.60 -7.03 -59.58
CA PHE A 6 11.41 -8.49 -59.53
C PHE A 6 12.21 -9.13 -58.40
N PHE A 7 13.45 -8.70 -58.17
CA PHE A 7 14.26 -9.19 -57.05
C PHE A 7 13.70 -8.74 -55.69
N LEU A 8 13.22 -7.50 -55.58
CA LEU A 8 12.59 -7.02 -54.34
C LEU A 8 11.30 -7.79 -53.99
N THR A 9 10.47 -8.09 -54.98
CA THR A 9 9.24 -8.87 -54.77
C THR A 9 9.54 -10.33 -54.44
N LEU A 10 10.55 -10.94 -55.09
CA LEU A 10 11.00 -12.29 -54.76
C LEU A 10 11.53 -12.37 -53.31
N LEU A 11 12.36 -11.41 -52.89
CA LEU A 11 12.86 -11.32 -51.51
C LEU A 11 11.74 -11.09 -50.49
N ALA A 12 10.77 -10.23 -50.80
CA ALA A 12 9.62 -9.98 -49.92
C ALA A 12 8.74 -11.23 -49.75
N THR A 13 8.50 -11.99 -50.83
CA THR A 13 7.75 -13.26 -50.75
C THR A 13 8.53 -14.34 -49.98
N TYR A 14 9.84 -14.46 -50.18
CA TYR A 14 10.69 -15.38 -49.41
C TYR A 14 10.73 -15.03 -47.91
N ALA A 15 10.86 -13.74 -47.57
CA ALA A 15 10.80 -13.26 -46.19
C ALA A 15 9.43 -13.53 -45.55
N SER A 16 8.35 -13.38 -46.31
CA SER A 16 6.98 -13.71 -45.87
C SER A 16 6.80 -15.21 -45.60
N GLN A 17 7.40 -16.08 -46.44
CA GLN A 17 7.41 -17.53 -46.25
C GLN A 17 8.19 -17.95 -44.99
N ILE A 18 9.32 -17.30 -44.69
CA ILE A 18 10.12 -17.55 -43.48
C ILE A 18 9.37 -17.09 -42.22
N CYS A 19 8.65 -15.98 -42.27
CA CYS A 19 7.79 -15.52 -41.17
C CYS A 19 6.56 -16.41 -40.96
N ALA A 20 6.02 -17.01 -42.02
CA ALA A 20 4.84 -17.88 -41.96
C ALA A 20 5.13 -19.30 -41.42
N ASN A 21 6.39 -19.72 -41.39
CA ASN A 21 6.80 -21.05 -40.96
C ASN A 21 7.46 -21.08 -39.57
N ARG A 22 7.05 -20.20 -38.65
CA ARG A 22 7.32 -20.44 -37.22
C ARG A 22 6.38 -21.53 -36.74
N SER A 23 6.93 -22.62 -36.21
CA SER A 23 6.17 -23.63 -35.48
C SER A 23 5.31 -22.96 -34.41
N LYS A 24 3.99 -23.21 -34.43
CA LYS A 24 3.09 -22.71 -33.39
C LYS A 24 3.36 -23.51 -32.13
N HIS A 25 3.95 -22.88 -31.13
CA HIS A 25 4.17 -23.51 -29.83
C HIS A 25 2.88 -23.42 -29.01
N TRP A 26 2.53 -24.51 -28.34
CA TRP A 26 1.36 -24.65 -27.48
C TRP A 26 1.78 -25.04 -26.08
N ALA A 27 1.05 -24.60 -25.08
CA ALA A 27 1.25 -24.98 -23.69
C ALA A 27 -0.07 -25.45 -23.07
N VAL A 28 -0.01 -26.53 -22.30
CA VAL A 28 -1.12 -26.98 -21.46
C VAL A 28 -0.62 -26.97 -20.02
N LEU A 29 -1.25 -26.18 -19.16
CA LEU A 29 -0.86 -25.95 -17.77
C LEU A 29 -1.97 -26.48 -16.86
N VAL A 30 -1.65 -27.41 -15.95
CA VAL A 30 -2.67 -28.12 -15.16
C VAL A 30 -2.31 -28.12 -13.69
N ALA A 31 -3.24 -27.66 -12.84
CA ALA A 31 -3.21 -27.83 -11.40
C ALA A 31 -4.34 -28.77 -10.97
N GLY A 32 -3.99 -29.99 -10.57
CA GLY A 32 -4.95 -31.05 -10.25
C GLY A 32 -5.51 -31.05 -8.83
N SER A 33 -5.40 -29.93 -8.10
CA SER A 33 -5.78 -29.87 -6.68
C SER A 33 -6.32 -28.49 -6.29
N GLN A 34 -7.14 -28.48 -5.24
CA GLN A 34 -7.90 -27.33 -4.75
C GLN A 34 -7.62 -27.05 -3.26
N GLY A 35 -8.04 -25.89 -2.79
CA GLY A 35 -7.94 -25.45 -1.40
C GLY A 35 -6.60 -24.81 -1.04
N TRP A 36 -6.61 -24.02 0.03
CA TRP A 36 -5.45 -23.23 0.49
C TRP A 36 -4.21 -24.08 0.81
N ASP A 37 -4.38 -25.29 1.35
CA ASP A 37 -3.27 -26.21 1.63
C ASP A 37 -2.54 -26.66 0.35
N ASN A 38 -3.16 -26.47 -0.82
CA ASN A 38 -2.61 -26.77 -2.13
C ASN A 38 -2.31 -25.50 -2.96
N TYR A 39 -2.26 -24.33 -2.33
CA TYR A 39 -1.93 -23.03 -2.93
C TYR A 39 -0.78 -23.11 -3.94
N ARG A 40 0.27 -23.86 -3.58
CA ARG A 40 1.48 -24.04 -4.39
C ARG A 40 1.18 -24.52 -5.81
N HIS A 41 0.25 -25.45 -6.00
CA HIS A 41 0.03 -26.06 -7.32
C HIS A 41 -0.66 -25.10 -8.31
N GLN A 42 -1.58 -24.26 -7.83
CA GLN A 42 -2.21 -23.24 -8.67
C GLN A 42 -1.28 -22.03 -8.89
N SER A 43 -0.45 -21.71 -7.89
CA SER A 43 0.60 -20.69 -8.02
C SER A 43 1.69 -21.08 -9.01
N ASP A 44 2.09 -22.35 -9.04
CA ASP A 44 3.04 -22.89 -10.02
C ASP A 44 2.50 -22.75 -11.45
N VAL A 45 1.21 -23.07 -11.66
CA VAL A 45 0.54 -22.89 -12.96
C VAL A 45 0.41 -21.43 -13.36
N ALA A 46 0.06 -20.54 -12.42
CA ALA A 46 -0.01 -19.10 -12.68
C ALA A 46 1.36 -18.52 -13.05
N HIS A 47 2.43 -18.93 -12.37
CA HIS A 47 3.80 -18.52 -12.70
C HIS A 47 4.22 -19.08 -14.07
N ALA A 48 3.97 -20.36 -14.35
CA ALA A 48 4.27 -20.96 -15.65
C ALA A 48 3.53 -20.24 -16.79
N TYR A 49 2.28 -19.82 -16.58
CA TYR A 49 1.54 -19.02 -17.56
C TYR A 49 2.26 -17.70 -17.87
N GLN A 50 2.72 -16.97 -16.85
CA GLN A 50 3.46 -15.72 -17.08
C GLN A 50 4.77 -15.94 -17.85
N LEU A 51 5.53 -16.99 -17.52
CA LEU A 51 6.76 -17.32 -18.23
C LEU A 51 6.50 -17.71 -19.69
N VAL A 52 5.49 -18.53 -19.95
CA VAL A 52 5.06 -18.94 -21.29
C VAL A 52 4.65 -17.71 -22.12
N ARG A 53 3.93 -16.76 -21.52
CA ARG A 53 3.57 -15.48 -22.14
C ARG A 53 4.77 -14.59 -22.43
N GLN A 54 5.70 -14.45 -21.47
CA GLN A 54 6.93 -13.66 -21.62
C GLN A 54 7.84 -14.21 -22.72
N ASN A 55 7.81 -15.53 -22.95
CA ASN A 55 8.57 -16.19 -24.02
C ASN A 55 7.83 -16.21 -25.38
N GLY A 56 6.77 -15.41 -25.54
CA GLY A 56 6.15 -15.13 -26.83
C GLY A 56 5.11 -16.15 -27.30
N ILE A 57 4.65 -17.06 -26.42
CA ILE A 57 3.51 -17.92 -26.73
C ILE A 57 2.23 -17.10 -26.50
N PRO A 58 1.37 -16.92 -27.52
CA PRO A 58 0.20 -16.07 -27.39
C PRO A 58 -0.90 -16.79 -26.59
N PRO A 59 -1.79 -16.04 -25.88
CA PRO A 59 -2.79 -16.63 -24.97
C PRO A 59 -3.69 -17.67 -25.64
N GLN A 60 -4.06 -17.46 -26.90
CA GLN A 60 -4.88 -18.40 -27.65
C GLN A 60 -4.20 -19.78 -27.87
N ASN A 61 -2.90 -19.89 -27.59
CA ASN A 61 -2.12 -21.11 -27.66
C ASN A 61 -1.83 -21.73 -26.27
N ILE A 62 -2.45 -21.22 -25.19
CA ILE A 62 -2.23 -21.67 -23.83
C ILE A 62 -3.56 -22.15 -23.24
N ILE A 63 -3.63 -23.44 -22.91
CA ILE A 63 -4.77 -24.04 -22.23
C ILE A 63 -4.42 -24.15 -20.75
N THR A 64 -5.16 -23.46 -19.89
CA THR A 64 -4.94 -23.50 -18.43
C THR A 64 -6.11 -24.23 -17.79
N MET A 65 -5.82 -25.22 -16.96
CA MET A 65 -6.79 -26.01 -16.21
C MET A 65 -6.41 -25.96 -14.73
N MET A 66 -7.12 -25.13 -13.96
CA MET A 66 -6.97 -25.01 -12.52
C MET A 66 -8.33 -24.76 -11.88
N VAL A 67 -8.48 -25.10 -10.61
CA VAL A 67 -9.78 -25.01 -9.91
C VAL A 67 -10.19 -23.56 -9.63
N ASP A 68 -9.23 -22.63 -9.66
CA ASP A 68 -9.43 -21.18 -9.54
C ASP A 68 -10.11 -20.74 -8.22
N ASP A 69 -9.91 -21.55 -7.19
CA ASP A 69 -10.43 -21.33 -5.84
C ASP A 69 -9.41 -20.69 -4.90
N VAL A 70 -8.15 -20.54 -5.32
CA VAL A 70 -7.08 -19.91 -4.53
C VAL A 70 -7.16 -18.38 -4.58
N ALA A 71 -7.31 -17.79 -5.78
CA ALA A 71 -7.39 -16.33 -5.92
C ALA A 71 -8.69 -15.74 -5.35
N SER A 72 -9.74 -16.57 -5.30
CA SER A 72 -11.06 -16.23 -4.75
C SER A 72 -11.31 -16.83 -3.36
N TYR A 73 -10.30 -17.45 -2.75
CA TYR A 73 -10.41 -18.08 -1.44
C TYR A 73 -10.86 -17.03 -0.42
N ARG A 74 -12.05 -17.22 0.14
CA ARG A 74 -12.62 -16.27 1.09
C ARG A 74 -11.87 -16.39 2.41
N GLU A 75 -10.94 -15.46 2.64
CA GLU A 75 -10.24 -15.38 3.91
C GLU A 75 -11.23 -15.09 5.05
N GLY A 76 -11.23 -15.99 6.03
CA GLY A 76 -11.98 -15.88 7.26
C GLY A 76 -11.21 -15.10 8.34
N PRO A 77 -11.88 -14.72 9.44
CA PRO A 77 -11.28 -13.94 10.53
C PRO A 77 -10.12 -14.63 11.27
N ASN A 78 -9.77 -15.87 10.91
CA ASN A 78 -8.69 -16.64 11.52
C ASN A 78 -7.42 -16.76 10.65
N ASP A 79 -7.44 -16.24 9.43
CA ASP A 79 -6.42 -16.54 8.43
C ASP A 79 -5.16 -15.68 8.59
N LYS A 80 -4.02 -16.19 8.10
CA LYS A 80 -2.75 -15.48 8.13
C LYS A 80 -2.34 -15.14 6.71
N VAL A 81 -2.20 -13.86 6.42
CA VAL A 81 -1.93 -13.33 5.09
C VAL A 81 -0.47 -12.94 4.98
N PHE A 82 0.19 -13.33 3.89
CA PHE A 82 1.54 -12.88 3.56
C PHE A 82 1.51 -12.21 2.19
N ILE A 83 1.98 -10.96 2.13
CA ILE A 83 2.07 -10.17 0.89
C ILE A 83 3.55 -9.92 0.62
N TYR A 84 4.02 -10.30 -0.55
CA TYR A 84 5.37 -9.99 -1.03
C TYR A 84 5.26 -9.23 -2.35
N MET A 85 5.91 -8.06 -2.42
CA MET A 85 5.92 -7.19 -3.59
C MET A 85 7.38 -6.86 -3.91
N ALA A 86 7.77 -6.95 -5.19
CA ALA A 86 9.13 -6.64 -5.63
C ALA A 86 9.12 -5.97 -7.00
N ASP A 87 9.50 -4.69 -7.07
CA ASP A 87 9.61 -3.93 -8.31
C ASP A 87 10.29 -2.56 -8.03
N HIS A 88 10.17 -1.62 -8.96
CA HIS A 88 10.54 -0.23 -8.79
C HIS A 88 9.61 0.50 -7.81
N GLY A 89 10.17 1.53 -7.19
CA GLY A 89 9.45 2.37 -6.24
C GLY A 89 9.93 3.81 -6.25
N SER A 90 9.14 4.66 -5.63
CA SER A 90 9.47 6.07 -5.37
C SER A 90 8.78 6.48 -4.06
N SER A 91 9.10 7.65 -3.51
CA SER A 91 8.48 8.09 -2.26
C SER A 91 6.94 8.04 -2.33
N GLY A 92 6.35 7.27 -1.42
CA GLY A 92 4.91 7.00 -1.28
C GLY A 92 4.29 6.21 -2.43
N ARG A 93 5.06 5.53 -3.30
CA ARG A 93 4.52 4.82 -4.47
C ARG A 93 5.28 3.54 -4.82
N PHE A 94 4.54 2.48 -5.11
CA PHE A 94 5.02 1.24 -5.71
C PHE A 94 4.62 1.19 -7.20
N HIS A 95 5.52 0.79 -8.09
CA HIS A 95 5.27 0.88 -9.54
C HIS A 95 4.79 -0.47 -10.08
N PHE A 96 3.77 -0.41 -10.93
CA PHE A 96 3.37 -1.48 -11.83
C PHE A 96 3.83 -1.14 -13.25
N PRO A 97 3.82 -2.10 -14.20
CA PRO A 97 4.27 -1.85 -15.58
C PRO A 97 3.61 -0.66 -16.29
N THR A 98 2.36 -0.34 -15.94
CA THR A 98 1.59 0.75 -16.57
C THR A 98 1.04 1.77 -15.58
N GLU A 99 1.09 1.50 -14.28
CA GLU A 99 0.41 2.29 -13.25
C GLU A 99 1.26 2.39 -11.98
N LYS A 100 0.78 3.17 -11.00
CA LYS A 100 1.46 3.35 -9.72
C LYS A 100 0.47 3.15 -8.59
N LEU A 101 0.81 2.28 -7.66
CA LEU A 101 0.11 2.13 -6.39
C LEU A 101 0.59 3.20 -5.42
N GLN A 102 -0.31 4.10 -5.02
CA GLN A 102 -0.02 5.09 -4.00
C GLN A 102 -0.12 4.47 -2.60
N ALA A 103 0.77 4.89 -1.69
CA ALA A 103 0.81 4.42 -0.32
C ALA A 103 -0.53 4.62 0.41
N GLN A 104 -1.19 5.77 0.21
CA GLN A 104 -2.52 6.05 0.79
C GLN A 104 -3.56 5.01 0.37
N VAL A 105 -3.61 4.68 -0.92
CA VAL A 105 -4.56 3.68 -1.46
C VAL A 105 -4.23 2.28 -0.93
N PHE A 106 -2.95 1.94 -0.89
CA PHE A 106 -2.50 0.67 -0.34
C PHE A 106 -2.91 0.52 1.13
N ILE A 107 -2.63 1.52 1.95
CA ILE A 107 -3.00 1.49 3.37
C ILE A 107 -4.51 1.48 3.56
N GLN A 108 -5.29 2.30 2.83
CA GLN A 108 -6.75 2.28 2.92
C GLN A 108 -7.31 0.87 2.64
N THR A 109 -6.72 0.15 1.70
CA THR A 109 -7.05 -1.24 1.41
C THR A 109 -6.77 -2.16 2.60
N LEU A 110 -5.61 -1.99 3.27
CA LEU A 110 -5.29 -2.73 4.49
C LEU A 110 -6.24 -2.42 5.65
N VAL A 111 -6.64 -1.15 5.80
CA VAL A 111 -7.65 -0.72 6.79
C VAL A 111 -8.98 -1.41 6.53
N TRP A 112 -9.43 -1.43 5.27
CA TRP A 112 -10.68 -2.08 4.88
C TRP A 112 -10.65 -3.60 5.16
N LEU A 113 -9.55 -4.28 4.81
CA LEU A 113 -9.37 -5.70 5.12
C LEU A 113 -9.41 -5.98 6.63
N ASN A 114 -8.80 -5.10 7.42
CA ASN A 114 -8.81 -5.20 8.88
C ASN A 114 -10.21 -5.02 9.47
N GLN A 115 -10.93 -3.97 9.05
CA GLN A 115 -12.29 -3.68 9.51
C GLN A 115 -13.28 -4.78 9.14
N ALA A 116 -13.15 -5.33 7.94
CA ALA A 116 -13.96 -6.44 7.47
C ALA A 116 -13.57 -7.79 8.10
N ARG A 117 -12.60 -7.82 9.03
CA ARG A 117 -12.07 -9.01 9.70
C ARG A 117 -11.70 -10.12 8.72
N ARG A 118 -11.04 -9.76 7.63
CA ARG A 118 -10.65 -10.71 6.57
C ARG A 118 -9.39 -11.51 6.93
N TYR A 119 -8.70 -11.17 8.02
CA TYR A 119 -7.51 -11.90 8.46
C TYR A 119 -7.29 -11.76 9.97
N LYS A 120 -6.53 -12.71 10.54
CA LYS A 120 -6.04 -12.71 11.93
C LYS A 120 -4.67 -12.08 12.09
N ARG A 121 -3.75 -12.34 11.15
CA ARG A 121 -2.41 -11.72 11.10
C ARG A 121 -1.99 -11.49 9.66
N MET A 122 -1.36 -10.37 9.37
CA MET A 122 -0.83 -10.07 8.04
C MET A 122 0.64 -9.69 8.15
N LEU A 123 1.48 -10.23 7.26
CA LEU A 123 2.89 -9.89 7.12
C LEU A 123 3.12 -9.38 5.70
N ILE A 124 3.77 -8.23 5.53
CA ILE A 124 3.97 -7.59 4.23
C ILE A 124 5.45 -7.30 4.04
N TYR A 125 6.05 -7.81 2.97
CA TYR A 125 7.40 -7.49 2.52
C TYR A 125 7.33 -6.73 1.18
N ILE A 126 7.98 -5.57 1.11
CA ILE A 126 8.08 -4.77 -0.12
C ILE A 126 9.56 -4.50 -0.42
N GLU A 127 10.06 -5.10 -1.49
CA GLU A 127 11.37 -4.84 -2.08
C GLU A 127 11.20 -3.81 -3.22
N ALA A 128 11.48 -2.55 -2.92
CA ALA A 128 11.43 -1.47 -3.90
C ALA A 128 12.23 -0.26 -3.40
N CYS A 129 12.64 0.62 -4.31
CA CYS A 129 13.20 1.91 -3.94
C CYS A 129 12.22 2.69 -3.06
N SER A 130 12.71 3.22 -1.92
CA SER A 130 11.89 3.96 -0.95
C SER A 130 10.69 3.18 -0.37
N SER A 131 10.69 1.84 -0.35
CA SER A 131 9.55 1.03 0.11
C SER A 131 9.05 1.33 1.52
N GLY A 132 9.93 1.82 2.42
CA GLY A 132 9.53 2.27 3.77
C GLY A 132 8.45 3.36 3.76
N SER A 133 8.48 4.24 2.75
CA SER A 133 7.49 5.32 2.57
C SER A 133 6.08 4.82 2.20
N MET A 134 5.90 3.53 1.89
CA MET A 134 4.58 2.93 1.68
C MET A 134 3.78 2.75 2.98
N PHE A 135 4.45 2.84 4.13
CA PHE A 135 3.86 2.59 5.45
C PHE A 135 4.14 3.70 6.46
N GLU A 136 5.13 4.53 6.18
CA GLU A 136 5.58 5.59 7.08
C GLU A 136 4.44 6.57 7.36
N GLY A 137 4.01 6.62 8.61
CA GLY A 137 2.89 7.43 9.07
C GLY A 137 1.49 6.92 8.69
N LEU A 138 1.35 6.12 7.64
CA LEU A 138 0.02 5.90 7.03
C LEU A 138 -0.82 4.80 7.70
N LEU A 139 -0.23 3.84 8.41
CA LEU A 139 -0.97 2.72 9.03
C LEU A 139 -1.75 3.15 10.28
N PRO A 140 -3.04 2.80 10.44
CA PRO A 140 -3.81 3.19 11.61
C PRO A 140 -3.38 2.40 12.88
N PRO A 141 -3.62 2.94 14.09
CA PRO A 141 -3.08 2.42 15.36
C PRO A 141 -3.59 1.02 15.76
N ASN A 142 -4.72 0.56 15.21
CA ASN A 142 -5.24 -0.81 15.36
C ASN A 142 -4.45 -1.85 14.55
N ILE A 143 -3.67 -1.41 13.57
CA ILE A 143 -2.66 -2.21 12.87
C ILE A 143 -1.32 -1.90 13.55
N LYS A 144 -0.84 -2.81 14.40
CA LYS A 144 0.37 -2.59 15.23
C LYS A 144 1.58 -2.23 14.37
N ASN A 145 1.89 -0.93 14.29
CA ASN A 145 3.16 -0.43 13.80
C ASN A 145 3.68 0.63 14.78
N GLN A 146 4.49 0.21 15.75
CA GLN A 146 5.28 1.14 16.56
C GLN A 146 6.72 1.13 16.07
N VAL A 147 6.99 1.19 14.76
CA VAL A 147 8.36 0.98 14.25
C VAL A 147 9.36 1.96 14.89
N HIS A 148 8.98 3.24 15.04
CA HIS A 148 9.83 4.25 15.69
C HIS A 148 10.06 3.97 17.18
N LEU A 149 9.00 3.89 18.00
CA LEU A 149 9.13 3.59 19.44
C LEU A 149 9.71 2.20 19.71
N PHE A 150 9.48 1.21 18.83
CA PHE A 150 10.02 -0.14 18.95
C PHE A 150 11.54 -0.14 18.82
N GLN A 151 12.10 0.57 17.83
CA GLN A 151 13.55 0.70 17.70
C GLN A 151 14.17 1.37 18.94
N LEU A 152 13.53 2.42 19.47
CA LEU A 152 13.98 3.10 20.68
C LEU A 152 13.86 2.22 21.93
N LYS A 153 12.74 1.51 22.10
CA LYS A 153 12.52 0.55 23.20
C LYS A 153 13.50 -0.62 23.12
N ARG A 154 13.81 -1.13 21.92
CA ARG A 154 14.79 -2.20 21.72
C ARG A 154 16.18 -1.78 22.20
N ARG A 155 16.58 -0.52 22.01
CA ARG A 155 17.88 -0.02 22.51
C ARG A 155 18.00 -0.08 24.03
N LEU A 156 16.90 -0.11 24.78
CA LEU A 156 16.92 -0.30 26.24
C LEU A 156 17.12 -1.77 26.66
N SER A 157 16.92 -2.71 25.74
CA SER A 157 17.03 -4.15 25.98
C SER A 157 18.36 -4.76 25.51
N VAL A 158 19.26 -3.94 24.96
CA VAL A 158 20.59 -4.35 24.50
C VAL A 158 21.61 -4.10 25.61
N ASN A 159 22.57 -5.01 25.77
CA ASN A 159 23.65 -4.85 26.75
C ASN A 159 24.52 -3.63 26.39
N GLN A 160 24.51 -2.59 27.23
CA GLN A 160 25.07 -1.26 26.97
C GLN A 160 25.75 -0.72 28.22
N SER A 161 26.67 0.25 28.05
CA SER A 161 27.22 0.98 29.18
C SER A 161 26.14 1.81 29.90
N PRO A 162 26.29 2.14 31.20
CA PRO A 162 25.32 2.96 31.93
C PRO A 162 25.00 4.31 31.26
N GLU A 163 26.02 4.94 30.66
CA GLU A 163 25.87 6.20 29.92
C GLU A 163 25.01 6.05 28.65
N GLN A 164 25.23 4.98 27.89
CA GLN A 164 24.45 4.67 26.68
C GLN A 164 22.99 4.35 27.01
N LEU A 165 22.75 3.63 28.10
CA LEU A 165 21.41 3.33 28.60
C LEU A 165 20.66 4.60 28.99
N GLU A 166 21.32 5.53 29.69
CA GLU A 166 20.73 6.80 30.08
C GLU A 166 20.40 7.67 28.85
N LEU A 167 21.30 7.73 27.86
CA LEU A 167 21.02 8.43 26.59
C LEU A 167 19.84 7.79 25.83
N ALA A 168 19.76 6.47 25.77
CA ALA A 168 18.66 5.75 25.14
C ALA A 168 17.32 6.04 25.84
N ARG A 169 17.32 6.07 27.18
CA ARG A 169 16.14 6.41 28.00
C ARG A 169 15.68 7.84 27.75
N ARG A 170 16.60 8.81 27.74
CA ARG A 170 16.27 10.21 27.43
C ARG A 170 15.67 10.37 26.03
N ARG A 171 16.22 9.68 25.03
CA ARG A 171 15.68 9.68 23.66
C ARG A 171 14.27 9.11 23.60
N LEU A 172 14.03 7.97 24.26
CA LEU A 172 12.69 7.38 24.31
C LEU A 172 11.69 8.29 25.02
N ASN A 173 12.08 8.90 26.14
CA ASN A 173 11.20 9.80 26.89
C ASN A 173 10.80 11.02 26.07
N ARG A 174 11.75 11.63 25.34
CA ARG A 174 11.45 12.76 24.42
C ARG A 174 10.49 12.35 23.31
N ALA A 175 10.77 11.22 22.64
CA ALA A 175 9.89 10.73 21.57
C ALA A 175 8.49 10.41 22.09
N THR A 176 8.39 9.77 23.26
CA THR A 176 7.09 9.43 23.88
C THR A 176 6.33 10.68 24.32
N GLN A 177 7.02 11.70 24.81
CA GLN A 177 6.41 12.97 25.20
C GLN A 177 5.87 13.72 23.99
N LEU A 178 6.62 13.78 22.88
CA LEU A 178 6.17 14.39 21.63
C LEU A 178 4.97 13.63 21.04
N ALA A 179 5.03 12.30 21.02
CA ALA A 179 3.92 11.47 20.57
C ALA A 179 2.64 11.70 21.41
N ARG A 180 2.79 11.84 22.73
CA ARG A 180 1.68 12.17 23.62
C ARG A 180 1.12 13.55 23.33
N MET A 181 1.98 14.55 23.13
CA MET A 181 1.56 15.91 22.80
C MET A 181 0.78 15.94 21.49
N ALA A 182 1.27 15.29 20.44
CA ALA A 182 0.58 15.22 19.16
C ALA A 182 -0.81 14.56 19.28
N ARG A 183 -0.93 13.49 20.09
CA ARG A 183 -2.23 12.87 20.40
C ARG A 183 -3.17 13.82 21.10
N GLU A 184 -2.73 14.40 22.21
CA GLU A 184 -3.54 15.31 23.03
C GLU A 184 -4.03 16.50 22.18
N THR A 185 -3.16 17.10 21.36
CA THR A 185 -3.54 18.19 20.45
C THR A 185 -4.59 17.77 19.41
N VAL A 186 -4.45 16.60 18.78
CA VAL A 186 -5.47 16.12 17.83
C VAL A 186 -6.79 15.83 18.53
N ASP A 187 -6.75 15.21 19.72
CA ASP A 187 -7.95 14.93 20.52
C ASP A 187 -8.69 16.23 20.88
N ASP A 188 -7.97 17.26 21.33
CA ASP A 188 -8.54 18.57 21.65
C ASP A 188 -9.21 19.22 20.42
N ILE A 189 -8.56 19.16 19.25
CA ILE A 189 -9.11 19.68 17.99
C ILE A 189 -10.39 18.93 17.61
N VAL A 190 -10.36 17.60 17.62
CA VAL A 190 -11.50 16.76 17.23
C VAL A 190 -12.67 16.96 18.20
N GLU A 191 -12.41 16.98 19.50
CA GLU A 191 -13.42 17.22 20.53
C GLU A 191 -14.07 18.60 20.38
N GLN A 192 -13.26 19.60 20.08
CA GLN A 192 -13.75 20.94 19.84
C GLN A 192 -14.61 21.01 18.57
N VAL A 193 -14.18 20.41 17.46
CA VAL A 193 -14.98 20.35 16.22
C VAL A 193 -16.34 19.70 16.48
N TYR A 194 -16.39 18.61 17.25
CA TYR A 194 -17.65 17.96 17.62
C TYR A 194 -18.57 18.85 18.44
N ARG A 195 -18.03 19.84 19.16
CA ARG A 195 -18.81 20.77 20.00
C ARG A 195 -19.24 22.02 19.24
N SER A 196 -18.37 22.58 18.41
CA SER A 196 -18.55 23.90 17.79
C SER A 196 -19.11 23.85 16.37
N VAL A 197 -18.94 22.73 15.65
CA VAL A 197 -19.28 22.61 14.23
C VAL A 197 -20.44 21.63 14.05
N THR A 198 -21.45 22.03 13.28
CA THR A 198 -22.51 21.10 12.85
C THR A 198 -22.10 20.43 11.54
N PRO A 199 -22.08 19.09 11.46
CA PRO A 199 -21.76 18.41 10.22
C PRO A 199 -22.87 18.63 9.18
N SER A 200 -22.45 18.66 7.91
CA SER A 200 -23.37 18.55 6.77
C SER A 200 -23.73 17.09 6.50
N ASN A 201 -24.22 16.78 5.30
CA ASN A 201 -24.45 15.38 4.94
C ASN A 201 -23.11 14.63 4.82
N PRO A 202 -23.08 13.34 5.20
CA PRO A 202 -21.90 12.50 4.99
C PRO A 202 -21.45 12.53 3.53
N ARG A 203 -20.14 12.62 3.32
CA ARG A 203 -19.55 12.58 1.98
C ARG A 203 -19.61 11.15 1.46
N ILE A 204 -20.18 10.97 0.27
CA ILE A 204 -20.35 9.65 -0.38
C ILE A 204 -19.19 9.38 -1.34
N ASP A 205 -18.68 10.44 -1.99
CA ASP A 205 -17.54 10.32 -2.88
C ASP A 205 -16.22 10.21 -2.08
N ILE A 206 -15.52 9.11 -2.29
CA ILE A 206 -14.23 8.84 -1.68
C ILE A 206 -13.19 9.92 -2.02
N TYR A 207 -13.25 10.53 -3.22
CA TYR A 207 -12.32 11.58 -3.62
C TYR A 207 -12.55 12.87 -2.82
N GLU A 208 -13.80 13.21 -2.50
CA GLU A 208 -14.12 14.37 -1.65
C GLU A 208 -13.67 14.15 -0.20
N VAL A 209 -13.80 12.93 0.31
CA VAL A 209 -13.30 12.58 1.66
C VAL A 209 -11.77 12.69 1.70
N LEU A 210 -11.09 12.19 0.67
CA LEU A 210 -9.63 12.25 0.56
C LEU A 210 -9.12 13.69 0.41
N ASP A 211 -9.78 14.52 -0.40
CA ASP A 211 -9.39 15.93 -0.57
C ASP A 211 -9.54 16.73 0.74
N CYS A 212 -10.66 16.53 1.45
CA CYS A 212 -10.87 17.07 2.80
C CYS A 212 -9.78 16.62 3.77
N HIS A 213 -9.49 15.32 3.81
CA HIS A 213 -8.50 14.75 4.72
C HIS A 213 -7.10 15.29 4.43
N ASN A 214 -6.67 15.25 3.16
CA ASN A 214 -5.38 15.76 2.73
C ASN A 214 -5.20 17.23 3.13
N THR A 215 -6.20 18.08 2.84
CA THR A 215 -6.18 19.50 3.19
C THR A 215 -5.99 19.72 4.68
N ILE A 216 -6.76 19.01 5.52
CA ILE A 216 -6.66 19.14 6.99
C ILE A 216 -5.30 18.66 7.48
N THR A 217 -4.82 17.52 6.99
CA THR A 217 -3.52 16.97 7.40
C THR A 217 -2.34 17.85 7.00
N GLU A 218 -2.40 18.49 5.83
CA GLU A 218 -1.38 19.43 5.38
C GLU A 218 -1.32 20.66 6.30
N GLN A 219 -2.47 21.24 6.66
CA GLN A 219 -2.50 22.38 7.58
C GLN A 219 -2.03 21.99 8.98
N PHE A 220 -2.39 20.80 9.47
CA PHE A 220 -1.90 20.29 10.75
C PHE A 220 -0.38 20.06 10.73
N GLU A 221 0.18 19.52 9.65
CA GLU A 221 1.63 19.37 9.50
C GLU A 221 2.36 20.71 9.54
N ILE A 222 1.81 21.73 8.87
CA ILE A 222 2.39 23.07 8.83
C ILE A 222 2.33 23.76 10.19
N LYS A 223 1.25 23.57 10.96
CA LYS A 223 0.97 24.36 12.16
C LYS A 223 1.27 23.66 13.48
N CYS A 224 1.05 22.35 13.56
CA CYS A 224 1.18 21.59 14.80
C CYS A 224 2.45 20.74 14.78
N PHE A 225 2.37 19.54 14.17
CA PHE A 225 3.42 18.54 14.21
C PHE A 225 3.65 17.97 12.83
N SER A 226 4.90 18.09 12.35
CA SER A 226 5.30 17.41 11.14
C SER A 226 5.55 15.91 11.40
N PRO A 227 5.08 15.01 10.52
CA PRO A 227 5.38 13.58 10.56
C PRO A 227 6.88 13.28 10.59
N TYR A 228 7.71 14.15 10.00
CA TYR A 228 9.17 13.99 10.01
C TYR A 228 9.78 14.24 11.40
N GLN A 229 9.12 15.04 12.23
CA GLN A 229 9.58 15.37 13.59
C GLN A 229 8.92 14.48 14.64
N VAL A 230 7.63 14.17 14.46
CA VAL A 230 6.83 13.33 15.33
C VAL A 230 6.13 12.27 14.47
N PRO A 231 6.81 11.15 14.17
CA PRO A 231 6.22 10.08 13.34
C PRO A 231 4.89 9.55 13.90
N GLU A 232 4.67 9.69 15.21
CA GLU A 232 3.43 9.29 15.84
C GLU A 232 2.23 10.20 15.53
N ALA A 233 2.45 11.45 15.09
CA ALA A 233 1.38 12.39 14.76
C ALA A 233 0.47 11.87 13.64
N VAL A 234 1.02 11.06 12.72
CA VAL A 234 0.27 10.56 11.56
C VAL A 234 -0.82 9.56 11.95
N TYR A 235 -0.60 8.78 13.01
CA TYR A 235 -1.64 7.92 13.57
C TYR A 235 -2.84 8.73 14.05
N GLU A 236 -2.57 9.88 14.65
CA GLU A 236 -3.58 10.74 15.24
C GLU A 236 -4.31 11.52 14.13
N MET A 237 -3.59 11.99 13.10
CA MET A 237 -4.16 12.63 11.89
C MET A 237 -5.21 11.77 11.17
N SER A 238 -5.21 10.44 11.36
CA SER A 238 -6.27 9.57 10.81
C SER A 238 -7.66 9.89 11.37
N LYS A 239 -7.76 10.49 12.57
CA LYS A 239 -9.03 10.93 13.18
C LYS A 239 -9.74 12.00 12.35
N PHE A 240 -8.99 12.81 11.60
CA PHE A 240 -9.56 13.81 10.71
C PHE A 240 -10.31 13.18 9.52
N TYR A 241 -9.94 11.97 9.10
CA TYR A 241 -10.65 11.25 8.05
C TYR A 241 -12.12 11.03 8.46
N ARG A 242 -12.36 10.69 9.73
CA ARG A 242 -13.71 10.49 10.24
C ARG A 242 -14.53 11.78 10.23
N LEU A 243 -13.92 12.92 10.54
CA LEU A 243 -14.58 14.22 10.40
C LEU A 243 -14.98 14.47 8.93
N CYS A 244 -14.11 14.12 7.99
CA CYS A 244 -14.41 14.23 6.57
C CYS A 244 -15.54 13.31 6.12
N GLU A 245 -15.55 12.04 6.54
CA GLU A 245 -16.66 11.10 6.25
C GLU A 245 -17.99 11.61 6.78
N LEU A 246 -18.00 12.17 7.99
CA LEU A 246 -19.20 12.66 8.66
C LEU A 246 -19.70 14.00 8.08
N GLY A 247 -19.02 14.59 7.10
CA GLY A 247 -19.47 15.82 6.46
C GLY A 247 -19.12 17.10 7.24
N TYR A 248 -18.14 17.07 8.14
CA TYR A 248 -17.62 18.30 8.74
C TYR A 248 -16.93 19.17 7.68
N ASP A 249 -17.15 20.48 7.79
CA ASP A 249 -16.59 21.46 6.86
C ASP A 249 -15.07 21.59 7.05
N THR A 250 -14.34 21.46 5.94
CA THR A 250 -12.87 21.44 5.93
C THR A 250 -12.28 22.72 6.51
N LYS A 251 -12.86 23.89 6.19
CA LYS A 251 -12.35 25.19 6.67
C LYS A 251 -12.52 25.35 8.17
N SER A 252 -13.66 24.89 8.69
CA SER A 252 -13.96 24.92 10.13
C SER A 252 -12.96 24.06 10.92
N VAL A 253 -12.64 22.86 10.43
CA VAL A 253 -11.62 21.99 11.07
C VAL A 253 -10.23 22.64 11.01
N VAL A 254 -9.87 23.23 9.86
CA VAL A 254 -8.61 23.95 9.69
C VAL A 254 -8.51 25.16 10.62
N GLN A 255 -9.61 25.87 10.89
CA GLN A 255 -9.61 26.97 11.86
C GLN A 255 -9.30 26.49 13.28
N GLU A 256 -9.90 25.37 13.70
CA GLU A 256 -9.62 24.80 15.03
C GLU A 256 -8.15 24.34 15.15
N ILE A 257 -7.53 23.86 14.06
CA ILE A 257 -6.08 23.60 14.00
C ILE A 257 -5.28 24.88 14.25
N PHE A 258 -5.61 25.97 13.56
CA PHE A 258 -4.92 27.25 13.74
C PHE A 258 -5.04 27.79 15.16
N ASP A 259 -6.22 27.69 15.76
CA ASP A 259 -6.46 28.25 17.09
C ASP A 259 -5.72 27.48 18.20
N ARG A 260 -5.40 26.19 18.00
CA ARG A 260 -4.70 25.36 19.01
C ARG A 260 -3.20 25.23 18.78
N CYS A 261 -2.73 25.46 17.55
CA CYS A 261 -1.33 25.31 17.19
C CYS A 261 -0.66 26.59 16.67
N GLY A 262 -1.42 27.67 16.49
CA GLY A 262 -0.96 28.97 16.02
C GLY A 262 -0.55 29.95 17.12
#